data_AF-A0A2N9H419-F1
#
_entry.id   AF-A0A2N9H419-F1
#
_cell.length_a   1.000
_cell.length_b   1.000
_cell.length_c   1.000
_cell.angle_alpha   90.00
_cell.angle_beta   90.00
_cell.angle_gamma   90.00
#
_symmetry.space_group_name_H-M   'P 1'
#
loop_
_entity.id
_entity.type
_entity.pdbx_description
1 polymer ?
#
loop_
_entity_poly.entity_id
_entity_poly.type
_entity_poly.pdbx_seq_one_letter_code
_entity_poly.pdbx_strand_id
1 'polypeptide(L)'
;MDQSELKHNLIGLDVGEEFHLRRDLKVRAFKTYHVIPSQGYVVYSIKQKLKQEYIGLPGNEIKNLKSSGVEITNTVTVPEIAFTGDTMSDFIIDQNNIDVLRSRILVMESTFLDNSVPVEGARDYGHTHLSEEIQQAVSALPSPLAGRVFALTEGF
;
A
#
# COMPACT_ATOMS: atom_id res chain seq x y z
N MET A 1 25.75 7.51 -16.41
CA MET A 1 25.98 6.41 -15.47
C MET A 1 27.17 5.61 -15.97
N ASP A 2 28.09 5.23 -15.09
CA ASP A 2 29.45 4.72 -15.43
C ASP A 2 29.53 3.21 -15.76
N GLN A 3 28.37 2.55 -15.91
CA GLN A 3 28.24 1.11 -16.20
C GLN A 3 28.92 0.20 -15.17
N SER A 4 29.25 0.72 -13.98
CA SER A 4 29.80 -0.10 -12.90
C SER A 4 28.76 -1.11 -12.41
N GLU A 5 29.23 -2.33 -12.13
CA GLU A 5 28.38 -3.40 -11.63
C GLU A 5 28.05 -3.12 -10.16
N LEU A 6 26.80 -2.72 -9.90
CA LEU A 6 26.30 -2.50 -8.55
C LEU A 6 25.96 -3.84 -7.91
N LYS A 7 26.57 -4.15 -6.76
CA LYS A 7 26.19 -5.34 -5.98
C LYS A 7 24.73 -5.21 -5.55
N HIS A 8 23.88 -6.12 -6.01
CA HIS A 8 22.45 -6.10 -5.76
C HIS A 8 21.92 -7.50 -5.46
N ASN A 9 20.75 -7.57 -4.81
CA ASN A 9 20.02 -8.80 -4.55
C ASN A 9 18.63 -8.67 -5.17
N LEU A 10 18.33 -9.49 -6.16
CA LEU A 10 17.03 -9.50 -6.84
C LEU A 10 16.11 -10.49 -6.13
N ILE A 11 14.96 -9.98 -5.68
CA ILE A 11 13.93 -10.77 -5.02
C ILE A 11 12.65 -10.57 -5.82
N GLY A 12 12.25 -11.61 -6.55
CA GLY A 12 10.93 -11.66 -7.19
C GLY A 12 9.85 -11.85 -6.13
N LEU A 13 8.69 -11.23 -6.36
CA LEU A 13 7.50 -11.42 -5.53
C LEU A 13 6.31 -11.61 -6.44
N ASP A 14 5.57 -12.69 -6.22
CA ASP A 14 4.27 -12.91 -6.83
C ASP A 14 3.18 -12.12 -6.10
N VAL A 15 2.05 -11.88 -6.78
CA VAL A 15 0.90 -11.20 -6.19
C VAL A 15 0.45 -11.90 -4.91
N GLY A 16 0.35 -11.12 -3.83
CA GLY A 16 -0.03 -11.60 -2.51
C GLY A 16 1.15 -12.00 -1.63
N GLU A 17 2.34 -12.20 -2.18
CA GLU A 17 3.55 -12.53 -1.41
C GLU A 17 4.04 -11.35 -0.59
N GLU A 18 4.66 -11.69 0.55
CA GLU A 18 5.20 -10.73 1.50
C GLU A 18 6.71 -10.87 1.63
N PHE A 19 7.39 -9.73 1.68
CA PHE A 19 8.82 -9.65 1.96
C PHE A 19 9.08 -8.79 3.20
N HIS A 20 9.85 -9.33 4.15
CA HIS A 20 10.24 -8.60 5.35
C HIS A 20 11.55 -7.85 5.11
N LEU A 21 11.45 -6.53 4.94
CA LEU A 21 12.64 -5.67 4.80
C LEU A 21 13.35 -5.54 6.15
N ARG A 22 12.58 -5.41 7.22
CA ARG A 22 13.04 -5.30 8.62
C ARG A 22 12.04 -5.98 9.54
N ARG A 23 12.39 -6.12 10.82
CA ARG A 23 11.50 -6.72 11.85
C ARG A 23 10.16 -5.99 12.02
N ASP A 24 10.16 -4.69 11.75
CA ASP A 24 9.04 -3.78 11.92
C ASP A 24 8.44 -3.32 10.58
N LEU A 25 8.92 -3.84 9.45
CA LEU A 25 8.55 -3.38 8.12
C LEU A 25 8.50 -4.53 7.11
N LYS A 26 7.34 -4.70 6.48
CA LYS A 26 7.17 -5.65 5.37
C LYS A 26 6.53 -4.97 4.16
N VAL A 27 6.75 -5.55 3.00
CA VAL A 27 6.09 -5.20 1.74
C VAL A 27 5.25 -6.37 1.29
N ARG A 28 4.08 -6.10 0.70
CA ARG A 28 3.25 -7.11 0.04
C ARG A 28 2.93 -6.67 -1.39
N ALA A 29 3.05 -7.57 -2.34
CA ALA A 29 2.60 -7.32 -3.70
C ALA A 29 1.07 -7.45 -3.80
N PHE A 30 0.41 -6.60 -4.57
CA PHE A 30 -1.02 -6.68 -4.85
C PHE A 30 -1.32 -6.55 -6.33
N LYS A 31 -2.49 -7.04 -6.75
CA LYS A 31 -2.85 -7.07 -8.17
C LYS A 31 -3.24 -5.68 -8.67
N THR A 32 -2.66 -5.31 -9.80
CA THR A 32 -3.05 -4.16 -10.62
C THR A 32 -3.56 -4.60 -11.98
N TYR A 33 -4.09 -3.66 -12.75
CA TYR A 33 -4.77 -3.93 -14.00
C TYR A 33 -4.13 -3.11 -15.10
N HIS A 34 -3.30 -3.74 -15.91
CA HIS A 34 -2.58 -3.09 -17.01
C HIS A 34 -2.46 -4.05 -18.19
N VAL A 35 -2.10 -3.55 -19.37
CA VAL A 35 -2.03 -4.35 -20.62
C VAL A 35 -0.92 -5.41 -20.60
N ILE A 36 0.07 -5.25 -19.72
CA ILE A 36 1.13 -6.23 -19.43
C ILE A 36 1.08 -6.65 -17.96
N PRO A 37 1.72 -7.77 -17.57
CA PRO A 37 1.83 -8.16 -16.17
C PRO A 37 2.34 -7.00 -15.31
N SER A 38 1.54 -6.64 -14.32
CA SER A 38 1.80 -5.54 -13.40
C SER A 38 1.35 -5.92 -12.00
N GLN A 39 1.97 -5.27 -11.02
CA GLN A 39 1.57 -5.36 -9.62
C GLN A 39 1.96 -4.08 -8.90
N GLY A 40 1.17 -3.73 -7.90
CA GLY A 40 1.51 -2.69 -6.95
C GLY A 40 2.11 -3.28 -5.67
N TYR A 41 2.55 -2.40 -4.77
CA TYR A 41 3.11 -2.79 -3.49
C TYR A 41 2.52 -1.98 -2.34
N VAL A 42 2.24 -2.64 -1.22
CA VAL A 42 1.88 -2.00 0.05
C VAL A 42 3.00 -2.23 1.06
N VAL A 43 3.50 -1.13 1.63
CA VAL A 43 4.43 -1.12 2.76
C VAL A 43 3.62 -1.13 4.05
N TYR A 44 3.88 -2.10 4.91
CA TYR A 44 3.26 -2.23 6.23
C TYR A 44 4.26 -1.99 7.35
N SER A 45 3.84 -1.24 8.37
CA SER A 45 4.51 -1.27 9.67
C SER A 45 3.97 -2.43 10.51
N ILE A 46 4.87 -3.12 11.20
CA ILE A 46 4.56 -4.24 12.09
C ILE A 46 4.77 -3.78 13.54
N LYS A 47 3.72 -3.84 14.35
CA LYS A 47 3.73 -3.38 15.74
C LYS A 47 3.35 -4.54 16.66
N GLN A 48 4.06 -4.67 17.78
CA GLN A 48 3.68 -5.57 18.86
C GLN A 48 2.86 -4.78 19.88
N LYS A 49 1.59 -5.15 20.05
CA LYS A 49 0.70 -4.53 21.04
C LYS A 49 0.40 -5.53 22.15
N LEU A 50 0.37 -5.08 23.40
CA LEU A 50 0.00 -5.92 24.54
C LEU A 50 -1.38 -6.55 24.30
N LYS A 51 -1.53 -7.85 24.57
CA LYS A 51 -2.84 -8.52 24.47
C LYS A 51 -3.82 -7.91 25.48
N GLN A 52 -5.10 -7.91 25.13
CA GLN A 52 -6.14 -7.19 25.88
C GLN A 52 -6.25 -7.68 27.32
N GLU A 53 -6.08 -8.99 27.53
CA GLU A 53 -6.11 -9.67 28.83
C GLU A 53 -4.98 -9.25 29.79
N TYR A 54 -3.93 -8.60 29.30
CA TYR A 54 -2.79 -8.14 30.11
C TYR A 54 -2.80 -6.62 30.32
N ILE A 55 -3.76 -5.90 29.73
CA ILE A 55 -3.88 -4.45 29.91
C ILE A 55 -4.29 -4.15 31.36
N GLY A 56 -3.56 -3.23 32.00
CA GLY A 56 -3.79 -2.84 33.40
C GLY A 56 -3.02 -3.68 34.42
N LEU A 57 -2.35 -4.77 34.01
CA LEU A 57 -1.46 -5.49 34.90
C LEU A 57 -0.22 -4.65 35.26
N PRO A 58 0.27 -4.76 36.49
CA PRO A 58 1.55 -4.18 36.89
C PRO A 58 2.71 -4.59 35.97
N GLY A 59 3.64 -3.67 35.69
CA GLY A 59 4.75 -3.93 34.74
C GLY A 59 5.69 -5.07 35.17
N ASN A 60 5.81 -5.32 36.47
CA ASN A 60 6.55 -6.48 37.00
C ASN A 60 5.88 -7.82 36.65
N GLU A 61 4.54 -7.90 36.73
CA GLU A 61 3.79 -9.09 36.35
C GLU A 61 3.90 -9.36 34.85
N ILE A 62 3.78 -8.33 34.02
CA ILE A 62 3.98 -8.43 32.56
C ILE A 62 5.39 -8.93 32.23
N LYS A 63 6.41 -8.43 32.93
CA LYS A 63 7.80 -8.88 32.75
C LYS A 63 7.98 -10.34 33.15
N ASN A 64 7.34 -10.78 34.23
CA ASN A 64 7.40 -12.17 34.68
C ASN A 64 6.75 -13.11 33.66
N LEU A 65 5.56 -12.75 33.15
CA LEU A 65 4.88 -13.49 32.09
C LEU A 65 5.74 -13.60 30.82
N LYS A 66 6.35 -12.50 30.38
CA LYS A 66 7.27 -12.53 29.24
C LYS A 66 8.48 -13.43 29.49
N SER A 67 9.04 -13.40 30.70
CA SER A 67 10.22 -14.19 31.06
C SER A 67 9.91 -15.68 31.22
N SER A 68 8.65 -16.04 31.53
CA SER A 68 8.17 -17.42 31.54
C SER A 68 7.79 -17.95 30.15
N GLY A 69 8.03 -17.18 29.08
CA GLY A 69 7.77 -17.58 27.70
C GLY A 69 6.33 -17.38 27.24
N VAL A 70 5.47 -16.73 28.04
CA VAL A 70 4.11 -16.40 27.63
C VAL A 70 4.15 -15.31 26.56
N GLU A 71 3.47 -15.55 25.44
CA GLU A 71 3.31 -14.54 24.40
C GLU A 71 2.31 -13.47 24.86
N ILE A 72 2.84 -12.35 25.33
CA ILE A 72 2.07 -11.25 25.91
C ILE A 72 1.62 -10.19 24.89
N THR A 73 2.04 -10.27 23.63
CA THR A 73 1.69 -9.30 22.59
C THR A 73 1.00 -9.95 21.40
N ASN A 74 0.13 -9.20 20.73
CA ASN A 74 -0.38 -9.48 19.40
C ASN A 74 0.43 -8.69 18.37
N THR A 75 0.71 -9.33 17.23
CA THR A 75 1.25 -8.65 16.05
C THR A 75 0.13 -7.89 15.35
N VAL A 76 0.32 -6.60 15.11
CA VAL A 76 -0.61 -5.73 14.38
C VAL A 76 0.13 -5.14 13.18
N THR A 77 -0.41 -5.35 11.99
CA THR A 77 0.11 -4.74 10.76
C THR A 77 -0.73 -3.54 10.37
N VAL A 78 -0.06 -2.46 9.96
CA VAL A 78 -0.72 -1.22 9.53
C VAL A 78 -0.21 -0.86 8.14
N PRO A 79 -1.08 -0.72 7.12
CA PRO A 79 -0.64 -0.27 5.80
C PRO A 79 -0.23 1.20 5.89
N GLU A 80 1.03 1.49 5.62
CA GLU A 80 1.58 2.85 5.70
C GLU A 80 1.51 3.54 4.34
N ILE A 81 2.06 2.91 3.30
CA ILE A 81 2.15 3.49 1.95
C ILE A 81 1.83 2.42 0.92
N ALA A 82 1.00 2.75 -0.08
CA ALA A 82 0.77 1.90 -1.24
C ALA A 82 1.22 2.59 -2.52
N PHE A 83 1.83 1.82 -3.42
CA PHE A 83 2.23 2.24 -4.76
C PHE A 83 1.52 1.36 -5.77
N THR A 84 0.76 1.94 -6.69
CA THR A 84 0.09 1.15 -7.74
C THR A 84 1.04 0.81 -8.88
N GLY A 85 2.00 1.68 -9.21
CA GLY A 85 2.57 1.67 -10.55
C GLY A 85 1.48 1.93 -11.60
N ASP A 86 1.69 1.47 -12.82
CA ASP A 86 0.75 1.67 -13.92
C ASP A 86 -0.47 0.75 -13.75
N THR A 87 -1.67 1.33 -13.78
CA THR A 87 -2.91 0.58 -13.60
C THR A 87 -4.12 1.37 -14.09
N MET A 88 -5.16 0.66 -14.51
CA MET A 88 -6.53 1.14 -14.63
C MET A 88 -7.17 1.27 -13.23
N SER A 89 -8.24 2.05 -13.13
CA SER A 89 -8.98 2.35 -11.89
C SER A 89 -9.66 1.13 -11.25
N ASP A 90 -9.77 0.01 -11.96
CA ASP A 90 -10.32 -1.27 -11.49
C ASP A 90 -9.70 -1.78 -10.18
N PHE A 91 -8.43 -1.44 -9.89
CA PHE A 91 -7.79 -1.83 -8.63
C PHE A 91 -8.52 -1.29 -7.39
N ILE A 92 -9.27 -0.19 -7.52
CA ILE A 92 -10.00 0.47 -6.44
C ILE A 92 -11.22 -0.36 -6.02
N ILE A 93 -11.88 -1.04 -6.97
CA ILE A 93 -13.09 -1.83 -6.69
C ILE A 93 -12.77 -3.30 -6.37
N ASP A 94 -11.51 -3.74 -6.53
CA ASP A 94 -11.07 -5.06 -6.10
C ASP A 94 -11.03 -5.15 -4.57
N GLN A 95 -11.87 -6.01 -4.00
CA GLN A 95 -11.95 -6.22 -2.55
C GLN A 95 -10.65 -6.77 -1.95
N ASN A 96 -9.81 -7.44 -2.75
CA ASN A 96 -8.50 -7.91 -2.31
C ASN A 96 -7.52 -6.75 -2.07
N ASN A 97 -7.79 -5.56 -2.61
CA ASN A 97 -6.97 -4.37 -2.50
C ASN A 97 -7.42 -3.44 -1.36
N ILE A 98 -8.23 -3.92 -0.40
CA ILE A 98 -8.75 -3.05 0.68
C ILE A 98 -7.65 -2.38 1.50
N ASP A 99 -6.50 -3.04 1.70
CA ASP A 99 -5.37 -2.46 2.42
C ASP A 99 -4.67 -1.33 1.64
N VAL A 100 -4.73 -1.36 0.31
CA VAL A 100 -4.25 -0.28 -0.57
C VAL A 100 -5.03 1.00 -0.27
N LEU A 101 -6.36 0.89 -0.20
CA LEU A 101 -7.25 2.02 0.10
C LEU A 101 -7.18 2.48 1.57
N ARG A 102 -6.82 1.58 2.48
CA ARG A 102 -6.61 1.89 3.91
C ARG A 102 -5.21 2.43 4.20
N SER A 103 -4.30 2.37 3.24
CA SER A 103 -2.95 2.90 3.40
C SER A 103 -3.01 4.37 3.78
N ARG A 104 -2.06 4.82 4.62
CA ARG A 104 -2.06 6.23 5.04
C ARG A 104 -1.74 7.16 3.89
N ILE A 105 -0.98 6.68 2.91
CA ILE A 105 -0.58 7.36 1.68
C ILE A 105 -0.76 6.38 0.52
N LEU A 106 -1.55 6.75 -0.49
CA LEU A 106 -1.66 6.05 -1.76
C LEU A 106 -0.97 6.87 -2.84
N VAL A 107 0.03 6.28 -3.48
CA VAL A 107 0.73 6.82 -4.64
C VAL A 107 0.25 6.07 -5.86
N MET A 108 -0.39 6.81 -6.78
CA MET A 108 -0.99 6.26 -7.98
C MET A 108 -0.53 7.03 -9.20
N GLU A 109 -0.41 6.36 -10.34
CA GLU A 109 -0.17 7.05 -11.60
C GLU A 109 -1.32 7.99 -11.95
N SER A 110 -1.01 9.04 -12.71
CA SER A 110 -1.99 9.92 -13.31
C SER A 110 -1.44 10.35 -14.66
N THR A 111 -1.74 9.55 -15.67
CA THR A 111 -1.05 9.61 -16.98
C THR A 111 -1.65 10.68 -17.89
N PHE A 112 -2.93 11.01 -17.70
CA PHE A 112 -3.63 12.04 -18.47
C PHE A 112 -4.21 13.10 -17.54
N LEU A 113 -3.63 14.30 -17.61
CA LEU A 113 -3.96 15.46 -16.78
C LEU A 113 -4.98 16.41 -17.45
N ASP A 114 -5.27 16.23 -18.73
CA ASP A 114 -6.13 17.09 -19.53
C ASP A 114 -7.15 16.30 -20.36
N ASN A 115 -8.15 16.97 -20.90
CA ASN A 115 -9.16 16.36 -21.79
C ASN A 115 -8.61 16.08 -23.21
N SER A 116 -7.28 16.06 -23.40
CA SER A 116 -6.69 15.82 -24.72
C SER A 116 -6.84 14.36 -25.16
N VAL A 117 -7.01 13.44 -24.19
CA VAL A 117 -7.30 12.02 -24.42
C VAL A 117 -8.64 11.68 -23.77
N PRO A 118 -9.63 11.18 -24.53
CA PRO A 118 -10.89 10.70 -23.95
C PRO A 118 -10.64 9.55 -22.97
N VAL A 119 -11.48 9.42 -21.94
CA VAL A 119 -11.42 8.33 -20.93
C VAL A 119 -11.33 6.94 -21.57
N GLU A 120 -12.03 6.73 -22.70
CA GLU A 120 -11.95 5.49 -23.49
C GLU A 120 -10.53 5.21 -24.00
N GLY A 121 -9.82 6.23 -24.48
CA GLY A 121 -8.44 6.09 -24.93
C GLY A 121 -7.47 5.75 -23.79
N ALA A 122 -7.64 6.34 -22.61
CA ALA A 122 -6.82 6.00 -21.44
C ALA A 122 -7.00 4.54 -21.02
N ARG A 123 -8.22 4.02 -21.09
CA ARG A 123 -8.53 2.61 -20.82
C ARG A 123 -7.95 1.67 -21.87
N ASP A 124 -7.99 2.03 -23.14
CA ASP A 124 -7.40 1.23 -24.22
C ASP A 124 -5.88 1.04 -24.07
N TYR A 125 -5.19 2.00 -23.45
CA TYR A 125 -3.77 1.90 -23.09
C TYR A 125 -3.50 1.36 -21.68
N GLY A 126 -4.55 1.13 -20.89
CA GLY A 126 -4.45 0.59 -19.53
C GLY A 126 -3.94 1.55 -18.47
N HIS A 127 -4.18 2.85 -18.65
CA HIS A 127 -3.81 3.90 -17.71
C HIS A 127 -5.03 4.57 -17.08
N THR A 128 -4.84 5.22 -15.93
CA THR A 128 -5.90 5.97 -15.24
C THR A 128 -5.99 7.44 -15.70
N HIS A 129 -7.20 7.92 -16.00
CA HIS A 129 -7.48 9.32 -16.34
C HIS A 129 -7.85 10.14 -15.09
N LEU A 130 -7.27 11.34 -14.92
CA LEU A 130 -7.35 12.11 -13.66
C LEU A 130 -8.74 12.70 -13.35
N SER A 131 -9.46 13.19 -14.37
CA SER A 131 -10.47 14.22 -14.14
C SER A 131 -11.82 13.73 -13.60
N GLU A 132 -12.28 12.51 -13.89
CA GLU A 132 -13.60 12.03 -13.42
C GLU A 132 -13.51 10.83 -12.49
N GLU A 133 -12.65 9.84 -12.79
CA GLU A 133 -12.62 8.56 -12.08
C GLU A 133 -11.96 8.69 -10.70
N ILE A 134 -10.87 9.45 -10.59
CA ILE A 134 -10.17 9.66 -9.31
C ILE A 134 -11.00 10.52 -8.37
N GLN A 135 -11.63 11.59 -8.86
CA GLN A 135 -12.49 12.42 -8.02
C GLN A 135 -13.73 11.67 -7.52
N GLN A 136 -14.38 10.87 -8.38
CA GLN A 136 -15.50 10.03 -7.95
C GLN A 136 -15.05 8.95 -6.96
N ALA A 137 -13.94 8.26 -7.23
CA ALA A 137 -13.41 7.23 -6.35
C ALA A 137 -13.01 7.79 -4.98
N VAL A 138 -12.32 8.94 -4.94
CA VAL A 138 -11.96 9.64 -3.69
C VAL A 138 -13.21 10.10 -2.93
N SER A 139 -14.23 10.60 -3.63
CA SER A 139 -15.50 11.03 -3.03
C SER A 139 -16.32 9.86 -2.48
N ALA A 140 -16.12 8.65 -3.01
CA ALA A 140 -16.72 7.42 -2.51
C ALA A 140 -15.98 6.82 -1.30
N LEU A 141 -14.79 7.34 -0.95
CA LEU A 141 -14.06 6.87 0.22
C LEU A 141 -14.73 7.38 1.52
N PRO A 142 -14.75 6.56 2.59
CA PRO A 142 -15.26 6.99 3.89
C PRO A 142 -14.46 8.19 4.42
N SER A 143 -15.16 9.08 5.14
CA SER A 143 -14.72 10.40 5.59
C SER A 143 -13.30 10.52 6.21
N PRO A 144 -12.70 9.51 6.89
CA PRO A 144 -11.31 9.60 7.36
C PRO A 144 -10.24 9.70 6.26
N LEU A 145 -10.57 9.41 5.00
CA LEU A 145 -9.63 9.29 3.88
C LEU A 145 -9.67 10.47 2.89
N ALA A 146 -10.72 11.29 2.91
CA ALA A 146 -10.95 12.37 1.93
C ALA A 146 -9.92 13.52 2.01
N GLY A 147 -9.26 13.73 3.16
CA GLY A 147 -8.37 14.87 3.40
C GLY A 147 -6.89 14.67 3.04
N ARG A 148 -6.52 13.65 2.27
CA ARG A 148 -5.10 13.25 2.05
C ARG A 148 -4.70 13.06 0.59
N VAL A 149 -5.47 13.61 -0.35
CA VAL A 149 -5.15 13.50 -1.78
C VAL A 149 -4.28 14.68 -2.20
N PHE A 150 -3.04 14.39 -2.58
CA PHE A 150 -2.13 15.35 -3.18
C PHE A 150 -1.85 14.90 -4.61
N ALA A 151 -2.38 15.61 -5.59
CA ALA A 151 -1.98 15.43 -6.98
C ALA A 151 -0.62 16.14 -7.17
N LEU A 152 0.44 15.37 -7.43
CA LEU A 152 1.72 15.93 -7.84
C LEU A 152 1.63 16.20 -9.34
N THR A 153 1.21 17.42 -9.70
CA THR A 153 0.98 17.83 -11.10
C THR A 153 2.19 18.48 -11.77
N GLU A 154 3.27 18.70 -11.04
CA GLU A 154 4.51 19.27 -11.56
C GLU A 154 5.64 18.24 -11.49
N GLY A 155 6.18 17.87 -12.65
CA GLY A 155 7.27 16.90 -12.78
C GLY A 155 8.59 17.44 -12.21
N PHE A 156 9.47 16.52 -11.78
CA PHE A 156 10.85 16.81 -11.40
C PHE A 156 11.74 17.07 -12.63
#